data_AF-A0A3M1PWN9-F1
#
_entry.id   AF-A0A3M1PWN9-F1
#
_cell.length_a   1.000
_cell.length_b   1.000
_cell.length_c   1.000
_cell.angle_alpha   90.00
_cell.angle_beta   90.00
_cell.angle_gamma   90.00
#
_symmetry.space_group_name_H-M   'P 1'
#
loop_
_entity.id
_entity.type
_entity.pdbx_description
1 polymer ?
#
loop_
_entity_poly.entity_id
_entity_poly.type
_entity_poly.pdbx_seq_one_letter_code
_entity_poly.pdbx_strand_id
1 'polypeptide(L)'
;MATEDGLDTALARRLRGLGHRLRPVVQVGRDGLSAPVVDSARQALAARELIKVRFGRGFEGEPAAAARQLATTLEAHLVQRIGRVALYWKPAPRDDERTSR
;
A
#
# COMPACT_ATOMS: atom_id res chain seq x y z
N MET A 1 11.09 -6.58 18.05
CA MET A 1 11.07 -5.43 17.14
C MET A 1 9.79 -5.49 16.33
N ALA A 2 8.90 -4.53 16.56
CA ALA A 2 7.49 -4.56 16.21
C ALA A 2 7.23 -4.71 14.70
N THR A 3 6.55 -5.79 14.32
CA THR A 3 5.80 -5.87 13.06
C THR A 3 4.47 -5.15 13.30
N GLU A 4 4.46 -3.84 13.06
CA GLU A 4 3.36 -2.91 13.42
C GLU A 4 2.05 -3.09 12.60
N ASP A 5 1.73 -4.27 12.05
CA ASP A 5 0.52 -4.41 11.23
C ASP A 5 -0.10 -5.82 11.16
N GLY A 6 0.07 -6.64 12.20
CA GLY A 6 -0.69 -7.90 12.37
C GLY A 6 -0.58 -8.94 11.24
N LEU A 7 0.36 -8.77 10.31
CA LEU A 7 0.47 -9.61 9.13
C LEU A 7 1.26 -10.89 9.44
N ASP A 8 0.72 -12.05 9.06
CA ASP A 8 1.42 -13.32 9.18
C ASP A 8 2.79 -13.29 8.47
N THR A 9 3.79 -13.92 9.08
CA THR A 9 5.18 -13.87 8.60
C THR A 9 5.34 -14.59 7.26
N ALA A 10 4.62 -15.69 7.02
CA ALA A 10 4.66 -16.41 5.76
C ALA A 10 3.94 -15.61 4.65
N LEU A 11 2.79 -15.01 4.97
CA LEU A 11 2.08 -14.11 4.06
C LEU A 11 2.96 -12.91 3.67
N ALA A 12 3.59 -12.24 4.64
CA ALA A 12 4.46 -11.11 4.39
C ALA A 12 5.61 -11.47 3.44
N ARG A 13 6.25 -12.64 3.63
CA ARG A 13 7.30 -13.13 2.73
C ARG A 13 6.79 -13.36 1.31
N ARG A 14 5.61 -13.98 1.17
CA ARG A 14 4.96 -14.19 -0.14
C ARG A 14 4.66 -12.87 -0.83
N LEU A 15 4.04 -11.92 -0.14
CA LEU A 15 3.70 -10.60 -0.67
C LEU A 15 4.94 -9.80 -1.07
N ARG A 16 6.04 -9.86 -0.31
CA ARG A 16 7.32 -9.24 -0.70
C ARG A 16 7.86 -9.82 -2.01
N GLY A 17 7.78 -11.15 -2.18
CA GLY A 17 8.18 -11.82 -3.41
C GLY A 17 7.34 -11.39 -4.63
N LEU A 18 6.01 -11.33 -4.47
CA LEU A 18 5.10 -10.81 -5.50
C LEU A 18 5.39 -9.34 -5.80
N GLY A 19 5.53 -8.56 -4.73
CA GLY A 19 5.85 -7.14 -4.76
C GLY A 19 7.08 -6.87 -5.59
N HIS A 20 8.18 -7.60 -5.42
CA HIS A 20 9.45 -7.34 -6.12
C HIS A 20 9.29 -7.15 -7.64
N ARG A 21 8.44 -7.96 -8.29
CA ARG A 21 8.19 -7.92 -9.75
C ARG A 21 7.20 -6.83 -10.19
N LEU A 22 6.41 -6.28 -9.25
CA LEU A 22 5.47 -5.21 -9.56
C LEU A 22 6.19 -3.89 -9.84
N ARG A 23 5.65 -3.11 -10.77
CA ARG A 23 6.06 -1.72 -10.97
C ARG A 23 5.24 -0.82 -10.04
N PRO A 24 5.77 0.33 -9.58
CA PRO A 24 4.97 1.32 -8.88
C PRO A 24 3.83 1.79 -9.76
N VAL A 25 2.61 1.70 -9.23
CA VAL A 25 1.37 2.07 -9.94
C VAL A 25 0.91 3.47 -9.55
N VAL A 26 1.35 3.96 -8.39
CA VAL A 26 1.12 5.32 -7.90
C VAL A 26 2.45 5.97 -7.58
N GLN A 27 2.58 7.25 -7.93
CA GLN A 27 3.74 8.07 -7.60
C GLN A 27 3.30 9.31 -6.82
N VAL A 28 3.94 9.53 -5.67
CA VAL A 28 3.75 10.70 -4.81
C VAL A 28 4.70 11.80 -5.27
N GLY A 29 4.15 12.94 -5.68
CA GLY A 29 4.92 14.09 -6.16
C GLY A 29 5.38 15.01 -5.03
N ARG A 30 5.67 16.27 -5.39
CA ARG A 30 6.03 17.34 -4.44
C ARG A 30 4.89 17.65 -3.48
N ASP A 31 3.66 17.58 -3.99
CA ASP A 31 2.41 17.81 -3.26
C ASP A 31 2.14 16.78 -2.13
N GLY A 32 2.89 15.69 -2.10
CA GLY A 32 2.76 14.67 -1.07
C GLY A 32 1.48 13.84 -1.23
N LEU A 33 0.88 13.47 -0.09
CA LEU A 33 -0.31 12.61 -0.03
C LEU A 33 -1.60 13.42 -0.28
N SER A 34 -1.67 14.13 -1.41
CA SER A 34 -2.84 14.88 -1.80
C SER A 34 -4.03 13.94 -2.08
N ALA A 35 -5.26 14.48 -1.98
CA ALA A 35 -6.49 13.74 -2.28
C ALA A 35 -6.44 12.89 -3.58
N PRO A 36 -5.98 13.40 -4.75
CA PRO A 36 -5.91 12.59 -5.96
C PRO A 36 -4.91 11.42 -5.87
N VAL A 37 -3.82 11.56 -5.12
CA VAL A 37 -2.82 10.50 -4.93
C VAL A 37 -3.41 9.39 -4.05
N VAL A 38 -4.08 9.78 -2.97
CA VAL A 38 -4.76 8.84 -2.06
C VAL A 38 -5.87 8.10 -2.79
N ASP A 39 -6.69 8.81 -3.56
CA ASP A 39 -7.79 8.21 -4.33
C ASP A 39 -7.28 7.22 -5.38
N SER A 40 -6.25 7.61 -6.15
CA SER A 40 -5.59 6.71 -7.10
C SER A 40 -5.02 5.46 -6.43
N ALA A 41 -4.40 5.60 -5.25
CA ALA A 41 -3.92 4.47 -4.47
C ALA A 41 -5.06 3.58 -3.98
N ARG A 42 -6.18 4.15 -3.53
CA ARG A 42 -7.37 3.42 -3.09
C ARG A 42 -7.98 2.61 -4.24
N GLN A 43 -8.14 3.21 -5.42
CA GLN A 43 -8.64 2.53 -6.62
C GLN A 43 -7.71 1.41 -7.07
N ALA A 44 -6.40 1.68 -7.13
CA ALA A 44 -5.42 0.67 -7.53
C ALA A 44 -5.37 -0.50 -6.53
N LEU A 45 -5.49 -0.21 -5.24
CA LEU A 45 -5.52 -1.21 -4.18
C LEU A 45 -6.79 -2.07 -4.24
N ALA A 46 -7.95 -1.47 -4.47
CA ALA A 46 -9.21 -2.20 -4.65
C ALA A 46 -9.16 -3.15 -5.87
N ALA A 47 -8.49 -2.75 -6.96
CA ALA A 47 -8.42 -3.54 -8.18
C ALA A 47 -7.39 -4.69 -8.14
N ARG A 48 -6.36 -4.60 -7.30
CA ARG A 48 -5.18 -5.50 -7.36
C ARG A 48 -4.80 -6.12 -6.04
N GLU A 49 -5.41 -5.69 -4.93
CA GLU A 49 -5.13 -6.06 -3.54
C GLU A 49 -3.70 -5.76 -3.05
N LEU A 50 -2.71 -5.69 -3.95
CA LEU A 50 -1.29 -5.44 -3.70
C LEU A 50 -0.81 -4.34 -4.64
N ILE A 51 -0.34 -3.22 -4.09
CA ILE A 51 0.17 -2.10 -4.88
C ILE A 51 1.53 -1.61 -4.39
N LYS A 52 2.32 -1.07 -5.33
CA LYS A 52 3.52 -0.31 -5.02
C LYS A 52 3.27 1.17 -5.22
N VAL A 53 3.62 1.95 -4.21
CA VAL A 53 3.63 3.41 -4.27
C VAL A 53 5.06 3.90 -4.18
N ARG A 54 5.45 4.82 -5.06
CA ARG A 54 6.77 5.43 -5.09
C ARG A 54 6.70 6.89 -4.65
N PHE A 55 7.52 7.26 -3.68
CA PHE A 55 7.78 8.66 -3.33
C PHE A 55 8.78 9.24 -4.34
N GLY A 56 8.35 10.28 -5.05
CA GLY A 56 9.18 10.97 -6.04
C GLY A 56 10.41 11.63 -5.41
N ARG A 57 11.35 12.07 -6.25
CA ARG A 57 12.51 12.83 -5.78
C ARG A 57 12.12 14.20 -5.22
N GLY A 58 11.04 14.79 -5.76
CA GLY A 58 10.51 16.07 -5.29
C GLY A 58 9.64 15.99 -4.05
N PHE A 59 9.40 14.80 -3.49
CA PHE A 59 8.68 14.68 -2.21
C PHE A 59 9.58 15.20 -1.07
N GLU A 60 9.12 16.25 -0.40
CA GLU A 60 9.87 16.97 0.64
C GLU A 60 9.67 16.38 2.04
N GLY A 61 8.62 15.58 2.24
CA GLY A 61 8.35 14.92 3.52
C GLY A 61 9.19 13.65 3.76
N GLU A 62 9.00 13.04 4.92
CA GLU A 62 9.67 11.77 5.26
C GLU A 62 8.93 10.57 4.66
N PRO A 63 9.55 9.78 3.75
CA PRO A 63 8.86 8.67 3.10
C PRO A 63 8.39 7.58 4.06
N ALA A 64 9.05 7.42 5.21
CA ALA A 64 8.65 6.45 6.22
C ALA A 64 7.36 6.88 6.92
N ALA A 65 7.29 8.13 7.40
CA ALA A 65 6.09 8.70 8.00
C ALA A 65 4.92 8.73 7.01
N ALA A 66 5.15 9.22 5.79
CA ALA A 66 4.14 9.26 4.75
C ALA A 66 3.65 7.86 4.35
N ALA A 67 4.55 6.86 4.34
CA ALA A 67 4.14 5.51 4.02
C ALA A 67 3.18 4.93 5.07
N ARG A 68 3.46 5.17 6.36
CA ARG A 68 2.58 4.76 7.47
C ARG A 68 1.24 5.50 7.42
N GLN A 69 1.29 6.82 7.22
CA GLN A 69 0.08 7.63 7.09
C GLN A 69 -0.81 7.14 5.94
N LEU A 70 -0.22 6.83 4.78
CA LEU A 70 -0.96 6.30 3.64
C LEU A 70 -1.57 4.93 3.93
N ALA A 71 -0.86 4.05 4.64
CA ALA A 71 -1.41 2.75 5.07
C ALA A 71 -2.67 2.95 5.93
N THR A 72 -2.63 3.85 6.91
CA THR A 72 -3.78 4.20 7.75
C THR A 72 -4.93 4.75 6.91
N THR A 73 -4.68 5.69 6.00
CA THR A 73 -5.72 6.31 5.15
C THR A 73 -6.38 5.32 4.18
N LEU A 74 -5.62 4.35 3.68
CA LEU A 74 -6.13 3.30 2.79
C LEU A 74 -6.76 2.13 3.55
N GLU A 75 -6.60 2.11 4.87
CA GLU A 75 -6.95 0.99 5.75
C GLU A 75 -6.32 -0.30 5.19
N ALA A 76 -5.01 -0.23 4.93
CA ALA A 76 -4.23 -1.23 4.22
C ALA A 76 -2.95 -1.52 4.98
N HIS A 77 -2.46 -2.75 4.87
CA HIS A 77 -1.25 -3.17 5.57
C HIS A 77 0.00 -2.70 4.83
N LEU A 78 0.93 -2.07 5.55
CA LEU A 78 2.27 -1.75 5.03
C LEU A 78 3.17 -2.99 5.09
N VAL A 79 3.26 -3.72 3.98
CA VAL A 79 4.04 -4.99 3.91
C VAL A 79 5.54 -4.75 4.02
N GLN A 80 6.04 -3.76 3.27
CA GLN A 80 7.46 -3.43 3.24
C GLN A 80 7.68 -2.03 2.64
N ARG A 81 8.72 -1.35 3.13
CA ARG A 81 9.28 -0.16 2.48
C ARG A 81 10.72 -0.41 2.08
N ILE A 82 11.09 -0.01 0.86
CA ILE A 82 12.44 -0.08 0.32
C ILE A 82 12.79 1.32 -0.20
N GLY A 83 13.58 2.07 0.58
CA GLY A 83 13.94 3.45 0.26
C GLY A 83 12.70 4.32 0.07
N ARG A 84 12.48 4.77 -1.17
CA ARG A 84 11.33 5.60 -1.60
C ARG A 84 10.16 4.79 -2.18
N VAL A 85 10.13 3.48 -2.03
CA VAL A 85 9.01 2.65 -2.50
C VAL A 85 8.38 1.94 -1.32
N ALA A 86 7.06 1.96 -1.24
CA ALA A 86 6.29 1.24 -0.23
C ALA A 86 5.33 0.26 -0.92
N LEU A 87 5.17 -0.91 -0.30
CA LEU A 87 4.32 -2.00 -0.74
C LEU A 87 3.14 -2.11 0.23
N TYR A 88 1.93 -2.00 -0.30
CA TYR A 88 0.69 -2.03 0.46
C TYR A 88 -0.15 -3.21 0.03
N TRP A 89 -0.77 -3.87 0.99
CA TRP A 89 -1.70 -4.96 0.74
C TRP A 89 -2.99 -4.78 1.52
N LYS A 90 -4.11 -5.05 0.88
CA LYS A 90 -5.43 -5.10 1.50
C LYS A 90 -6.20 -6.24 0.86
N PRO A 91 -6.71 -7.21 1.64
CA PRO A 91 -7.56 -8.24 1.08
C PRO A 91 -8.81 -7.57 0.52
N ALA A 92 -9.22 -7.96 -0.69
CA ALA A 92 -10.52 -7.56 -1.18
C ALA A 92 -11.60 -8.07 -0.20
N PRO A 93 -12.67 -7.30 0.07
CA PRO A 93 -13.82 -7.86 0.74
C PRO A 93 -14.28 -9.04 -0.11
N ARG A 94 -14.12 -10.24 0.43
CA ARG A 94 -14.68 -11.43 -0.18
C ARG A 94 -16.18 -11.25 -0.05
N ASP A 95 -16.85 -11.12 -1.18
CA ASP A 95 -18.30 -11.03 -1.29
C ASP A 95 -18.91 -12.38 -0.86
N ASP A 96 -18.82 -12.69 0.43
CA ASP A 96 -19.55 -13.75 1.11
C ASP A 96 -20.90 -13.17 1.59
N GLU A 97 -21.63 -12.48 0.69
CA GLU A 97 -23.01 -12.04 0.95
C GLU A 97 -23.95 -12.12 -0.28
N ARG A 98 -23.60 -12.92 -1.29
CA ARG A 98 -24.57 -13.40 -2.31
C ARG A 98 -25.41 -14.61 -1.86
N THR A 99 -25.43 -14.93 -0.57
CA THR A 99 -26.39 -15.90 0.00
C THR A 99 -27.21 -15.22 1.08
N SER A 100 -28.33 -14.63 0.67
CA SER A 100 -29.64 -14.77 1.33
C SER A 100 -30.65 -13.91 0.57
N ARG A 101 -31.15 -14.48 -0.53
CA ARG A 101 -32.49 -14.18 -1.05
C ARG A 101 -33.33 -15.42 -0.87
#